data_AF-A0A9P6K7Z5-F1
#
_entry.id   AF-A0A9P6K7Z5-F1
#
_cell.length_a   1.000
_cell.length_b   1.000
_cell.length_c   1.000
_cell.angle_alpha   90.00
_cell.angle_beta   90.00
_cell.angle_gamma   90.00
#
_symmetry.space_group_name_H-M   'P 1'
#
loop_
_entity.id
_entity.type
_entity.pdbx_description
1 polymer ?
#
loop_
_entity_poly.entity_id
_entity_poly.type
_entity_poly.pdbx_seq_one_letter_code
_entity_poly.pdbx_strand_id
1 'polypeptide(L)'
;MNIPAYSKPCLVPAPAAGNNTVYLLGISPSQESTLVAHTVDITNINAPTANPFASQTNVLAWSSLQPLACYSYPGHTNPTTSPFLVVQFGAFTTHFTNIETSGIVGQSIYFPEVAFNSPKNFAINGAASGSDWVLAVTNTTVVGTNSYWAGIRFNATTLSSSNYNYGMSSSPTSNPLLTVGTYTVDSTLGVGYTTIFDYAGSAIMYNTTGSLSTIATPDERIISLNNNVTVAMSGIALTANAIPVTMKDTAYILDQGSDGSTIVHYLQPGKSSALNTLAIKGQVPRFSNLLTATALDTRIVTYSSYNNLSPTFNSLDTTTGTWSGPGLINSTIGGGGTSPYSPGGGDSSSSSGDGANGGGGDSKSLPIGAIVGGVVGGLVVIALVAFLFIRNQRQKNAVPVEPKPADTNTNSQDPNQHGSLMQVQHNYTQQQHQQQPQLYDPRQQYIYQQQQLQEQQQQGLYQISQQQQPYNHNQATSQQVYIPPQQQQVQQPQIFIGQQQHVYTPPTLIPQQRQPQVAQQEPSPVIYNHYNNAQSSSVQSVSVGSPANSNTLYSASNNTTGTEYPTSPTTPITAPLTLSTQALHEIQQLYKPPPANPQYTPDTQK
;
A
#
# COMPACT_ATOMS: atom_id res chain seq x y z
N MET A 1 23.85 -8.14 -12.07
CA MET A 1 23.33 -6.76 -12.11
C MET A 1 23.25 -6.24 -10.68
N ASN A 2 23.49 -4.95 -10.46
CA ASN A 2 23.28 -4.34 -9.15
C ASN A 2 21.78 -4.30 -8.84
N ILE A 3 21.42 -4.56 -7.59
CA ILE A 3 20.04 -4.43 -7.11
C ILE A 3 19.65 -2.94 -7.22
N PRO A 4 18.52 -2.61 -7.84
CA PRO A 4 18.08 -1.22 -7.94
C PRO A 4 17.74 -0.64 -6.55
N ALA A 5 18.09 0.63 -6.35
CA ALA A 5 17.77 1.37 -5.14
C ALA A 5 16.50 2.21 -5.38
N TYR A 6 15.44 1.93 -4.63
CA TYR A 6 14.20 2.70 -4.66
C TYR A 6 13.98 3.42 -3.33
N SER A 7 13.41 4.62 -3.40
CA SER A 7 13.01 5.44 -2.24
C SER A 7 11.75 4.91 -1.56
N LYS A 8 10.80 4.41 -2.36
CA LYS A 8 9.50 3.87 -1.96
C LYS A 8 9.26 2.53 -2.66
N PRO A 9 10.05 1.49 -2.35
CA PRO A 9 9.90 0.18 -2.95
C PRO A 9 8.60 -0.50 -2.48
N CYS A 10 8.14 -1.47 -3.25
CA CYS A 10 7.27 -2.53 -2.75
C CYS A 10 7.86 -3.89 -3.11
N LEU A 11 7.45 -4.93 -2.39
CA LEU A 11 7.78 -6.32 -2.70
C LEU A 11 6.49 -7.15 -2.80
N VAL A 12 6.52 -8.16 -3.66
CA VAL A 12 5.45 -9.16 -3.77
C VAL A 12 6.06 -10.49 -4.22
N PRO A 13 5.49 -11.66 -3.85
CA PRO A 13 6.03 -12.95 -4.25
C PRO A 13 5.92 -13.16 -5.75
N ALA A 14 6.87 -13.87 -6.36
CA ALA A 14 6.87 -14.21 -7.77
C ALA A 14 6.74 -15.74 -7.98
N PRO A 15 5.61 -16.36 -7.61
CA PRO A 15 5.45 -17.81 -7.66
C PRO A 15 5.64 -18.38 -9.08
N ALA A 16 5.31 -17.60 -10.12
CA ALA A 16 5.55 -17.94 -11.52
C ALA A 16 7.03 -18.17 -11.85
N ALA A 17 7.92 -17.47 -11.14
CA ALA A 17 9.37 -17.49 -11.35
C ALA A 17 10.10 -18.38 -10.33
N GLY A 18 9.37 -19.12 -9.48
CA GLY A 18 9.91 -20.06 -8.52
C GLY A 18 9.77 -19.64 -7.05
N ASN A 19 9.98 -20.60 -6.14
CA ASN A 19 9.77 -20.41 -4.70
C ASN A 19 10.79 -19.48 -4.03
N ASN A 20 11.87 -19.11 -4.73
CA ASN A 20 12.92 -18.20 -4.26
C ASN A 20 12.96 -16.91 -5.07
N THR A 21 11.84 -16.52 -5.67
CA THR A 21 11.79 -15.30 -6.49
C THR A 21 10.75 -14.33 -5.93
N VAL A 22 11.11 -13.06 -5.89
CA VAL A 22 10.19 -11.96 -5.58
C VAL A 22 10.21 -10.94 -6.72
N TYR A 23 9.12 -10.19 -6.86
CA TYR A 23 9.13 -8.97 -7.67
C TYR A 23 9.49 -7.78 -6.78
N LEU A 24 10.51 -7.03 -7.18
CA LEU A 24 10.87 -5.74 -6.58
C LEU A 24 10.42 -4.63 -7.52
N LEU A 25 9.59 -3.72 -7.02
CA LEU A 25 9.12 -2.60 -7.81
C LEU A 25 9.42 -1.27 -7.12
N GLY A 26 9.57 -0.25 -7.93
CA GLY A 26 9.69 1.12 -7.47
C GLY A 26 9.79 2.09 -8.64
N ILE A 27 9.92 3.37 -8.29
CA ILE A 27 10.10 4.46 -9.24
C ILE A 27 11.41 5.13 -8.86
N SER A 28 12.37 5.15 -9.79
CA SER A 28 13.65 5.83 -9.56
C SER A 28 13.46 7.34 -9.68
N PRO A 29 14.06 8.17 -8.81
CA PRO A 29 14.06 9.62 -9.00
C PRO A 29 14.69 10.07 -10.33
N SER A 30 15.60 9.26 -10.91
CA SER A 30 16.18 9.52 -12.23
C SER A 30 15.27 9.14 -13.40
N GLN A 31 14.21 8.37 -13.13
CA GLN A 31 13.20 7.92 -14.09
C GLN A 31 11.82 8.21 -13.51
N GLU A 32 11.60 9.46 -13.11
CA GLU A 32 10.31 9.90 -12.58
C GLU A 32 9.19 9.50 -13.55
N SER A 33 8.00 9.22 -13.00
CA SER A 33 6.85 8.76 -13.76
C SER A 33 6.96 7.39 -14.41
N THR A 34 8.04 6.65 -14.19
CA THR A 34 8.21 5.29 -14.71
C THR A 34 8.23 4.28 -13.57
N LEU A 35 7.16 3.49 -13.47
CA LEU A 35 7.11 2.31 -12.62
C LEU A 35 7.99 1.23 -13.28
N VAL A 36 8.94 0.68 -12.52
CA VAL A 36 9.82 -0.40 -12.99
C VAL A 36 9.71 -1.57 -12.03
N ALA A 37 9.60 -2.77 -12.58
CA ALA A 37 9.59 -4.03 -11.86
C ALA A 37 10.81 -4.88 -12.25
N HIS A 38 11.38 -5.56 -11.26
CA HIS A 38 12.45 -6.53 -11.44
C HIS A 38 12.03 -7.88 -10.85
N THR A 39 12.37 -8.97 -11.51
CA THR A 39 12.45 -10.29 -10.86
C THR A 39 13.74 -10.35 -10.06
N VAL A 40 13.65 -10.79 -8.81
CA VAL A 40 14.81 -10.96 -7.93
C VAL A 40 14.88 -12.39 -7.44
N ASP A 41 15.89 -13.12 -7.90
CA ASP A 41 16.23 -14.45 -7.40
C ASP A 41 17.03 -14.32 -6.11
N ILE A 42 16.47 -14.83 -5.02
CA ILE A 42 17.04 -14.83 -3.67
C ILE A 42 17.49 -16.23 -3.22
N THR A 43 17.70 -17.17 -4.16
CA THR A 43 18.26 -18.51 -3.85
C THR A 43 19.59 -18.38 -3.11
N ASN A 44 20.41 -17.39 -3.46
CA ASN A 44 21.52 -16.90 -2.64
C ASN A 44 21.19 -15.52 -2.08
N ILE A 45 20.63 -15.47 -0.88
CA ILE A 45 20.23 -14.23 -0.20
C ILE A 45 21.38 -13.23 0.02
N ASN A 46 22.63 -13.69 0.03
CA ASN A 46 23.81 -12.83 0.18
C ASN A 46 24.29 -12.21 -1.13
N ALA A 47 23.81 -12.70 -2.27
CA ALA A 47 24.13 -12.18 -3.59
C ALA A 47 22.93 -12.34 -4.55
N PRO A 48 21.78 -11.69 -4.24
CA PRO A 48 20.58 -11.86 -5.03
C PRO A 48 20.76 -11.22 -6.40
N THR A 49 20.11 -11.77 -7.41
CA THR A 49 20.22 -11.28 -8.79
C THR A 49 18.91 -10.64 -9.23
N ALA A 50 18.97 -9.37 -9.63
CA ALA A 50 17.83 -8.62 -10.13
C ALA A 50 17.87 -8.52 -11.65
N ASN A 51 16.77 -8.85 -12.31
CA ASN A 51 16.59 -8.72 -13.75
C ASN A 51 15.37 -7.85 -14.05
N PRO A 52 15.44 -6.88 -14.98
CA PRO A 52 14.28 -6.12 -15.41
C PRO A 52 13.16 -7.06 -15.88
N PHE A 53 11.93 -6.77 -15.47
CA PHE A 53 10.77 -7.61 -15.73
C PHE A 53 9.65 -6.86 -16.44
N ALA A 54 9.30 -5.69 -15.95
CA ALA A 54 8.22 -4.88 -16.51
C ALA A 54 8.52 -3.38 -16.30
N SER A 55 7.95 -2.54 -17.15
CA SER A 55 7.95 -1.09 -16.94
C SER A 55 6.72 -0.42 -17.55
N GLN A 56 6.32 0.70 -16.96
CA GLN A 56 5.27 1.55 -17.50
C GLN A 56 5.54 3.00 -17.14
N THR A 57 5.46 3.89 -18.14
CA THR A 57 5.52 5.33 -17.93
C THR A 57 4.11 5.93 -17.91
N ASN A 58 3.76 6.61 -16.83
CA ASN A 58 2.54 7.40 -16.72
C ASN A 58 2.78 8.56 -15.76
N VAL A 59 2.84 9.76 -16.32
CA VAL A 59 3.18 11.01 -15.60
C VAL A 59 2.14 11.43 -14.56
N LEU A 60 0.90 10.95 -14.69
CA LEU A 60 -0.17 11.27 -13.76
C LEU A 60 -0.30 10.25 -12.63
N ALA A 61 0.14 9.01 -12.88
CA ALA A 61 -0.06 7.90 -11.93
C ALA A 61 1.13 7.64 -11.03
N TRP A 62 2.35 7.85 -11.52
CA TRP A 62 3.57 7.37 -10.89
C TRP A 62 4.49 8.52 -10.46
N SER A 63 4.91 8.50 -9.19
CA SER A 63 5.92 9.38 -8.64
C SER A 63 6.84 8.66 -7.66
N SER A 64 8.14 8.99 -7.67
CA SER A 64 9.13 8.45 -6.72
C SER A 64 8.99 8.96 -5.28
N LEU A 65 8.16 10.00 -5.09
CA LEU A 65 7.91 10.62 -3.78
C LEU A 65 6.75 9.96 -3.01
N GLN A 66 5.89 9.23 -3.71
CA GLN A 66 4.67 8.65 -3.13
C GLN A 66 4.91 7.21 -2.66
N PRO A 67 4.32 6.80 -1.52
CA PRO A 67 4.37 5.41 -1.07
C PRO A 67 3.80 4.43 -2.09
N LEU A 68 4.43 3.26 -2.17
CA LEU A 68 4.02 2.16 -3.05
C LEU A 68 3.76 0.92 -2.19
N ALA A 69 2.75 0.14 -2.54
CA ALA A 69 2.52 -1.20 -1.98
C ALA A 69 2.15 -2.18 -3.08
N CYS A 70 2.50 -3.45 -2.87
CA CYS A 70 2.26 -4.50 -3.83
C CYS A 70 1.67 -5.71 -3.13
N TYR A 71 0.70 -6.33 -3.79
CA TYR A 71 -0.09 -7.40 -3.21
C TYR A 71 -0.29 -8.52 -4.24
N SER A 72 -0.11 -9.76 -3.81
CA SER A 72 -0.50 -10.92 -4.63
C SER A 72 -2.02 -11.02 -4.66
N TYR A 73 -2.56 -11.77 -5.65
CA TYR A 73 -3.97 -12.15 -5.69
C TYR A 73 -4.20 -13.57 -5.18
N PRO A 74 -4.26 -13.83 -3.86
CA PRO A 74 -4.55 -15.16 -3.33
C PRO A 74 -5.88 -15.75 -3.80
N GLY A 75 -6.86 -14.93 -4.20
CA GLY A 75 -8.13 -15.40 -4.74
C GLY A 75 -8.03 -15.98 -6.16
N HIS A 76 -6.91 -15.78 -6.86
CA HIS A 76 -6.73 -16.26 -8.24
C HIS A 76 -6.60 -17.79 -8.31
N THR A 77 -7.28 -18.40 -9.28
CA THR A 77 -7.38 -19.87 -9.38
C THR A 77 -6.05 -20.56 -9.66
N ASN A 78 -5.14 -19.88 -10.34
CA ASN A 78 -3.80 -20.36 -10.59
C ASN A 78 -2.76 -19.37 -10.03
N PRO A 79 -2.02 -19.72 -8.96
CA PRO A 79 -1.02 -18.83 -8.37
C PRO A 79 0.16 -18.55 -9.31
N THR A 80 0.51 -19.45 -10.24
CA THR A 80 1.67 -19.26 -11.14
C THR A 80 1.38 -18.33 -12.32
N THR A 81 0.11 -18.06 -12.61
CA THR A 81 -0.31 -17.10 -13.63
C THR A 81 -1.08 -15.93 -13.03
N SER A 82 -1.15 -15.87 -11.70
CA SER A 82 -1.85 -14.80 -11.02
C SER A 82 -1.11 -13.50 -11.28
N PRO A 83 -1.79 -12.43 -11.74
CA PRO A 83 -1.21 -11.11 -11.70
C PRO A 83 -0.97 -10.71 -10.24
N PHE A 84 -0.35 -9.55 -10.06
CA PHE A 84 -0.28 -8.89 -8.76
C PHE A 84 -0.68 -7.43 -8.88
N LEU A 85 -1.23 -6.90 -7.80
CA LEU A 85 -1.70 -5.52 -7.69
C LEU A 85 -0.56 -4.62 -7.24
N VAL A 86 -0.40 -3.48 -7.92
CA VAL A 86 0.46 -2.38 -7.50
C VAL A 86 -0.42 -1.20 -7.14
N VAL A 87 -0.20 -0.59 -5.97
CA VAL A 87 -0.96 0.56 -5.47
C VAL A 87 0.01 1.68 -5.10
N GLN A 88 -0.16 2.86 -5.71
CA GLN A 88 0.54 4.08 -5.32
C GLN A 88 -0.40 5.03 -4.59
N PHE A 89 -0.02 5.37 -3.37
CA PHE A 89 -0.81 6.17 -2.44
C PHE A 89 -0.45 7.64 -2.60
N GLY A 90 -1.37 8.44 -3.13
CA GLY A 90 -1.24 9.90 -3.22
C GLY A 90 -2.12 10.61 -2.20
N ALA A 91 -1.85 11.91 -1.99
CA ALA A 91 -2.63 12.73 -1.06
C ALA A 91 -4.10 12.90 -1.48
N PHE A 92 -4.36 12.90 -2.80
CA PHE A 92 -5.68 13.19 -3.37
C PHE A 92 -6.22 12.08 -4.27
N THR A 93 -5.35 11.27 -4.86
CA THR A 93 -5.71 10.13 -5.69
C THR A 93 -4.87 8.92 -5.30
N THR A 94 -5.43 7.73 -5.42
CA THR A 94 -4.66 6.49 -5.33
C THR A 94 -4.77 5.75 -6.64
N HIS A 95 -3.60 5.51 -7.24
CA HIS A 95 -3.48 4.84 -8.52
C HIS A 95 -3.15 3.37 -8.29
N PHE A 96 -3.74 2.50 -9.10
CA PHE A 96 -3.44 1.08 -9.04
C PHE A 96 -3.45 0.45 -10.43
N THR A 97 -2.64 -0.59 -10.59
CA THR A 97 -2.54 -1.38 -11.82
C THR A 97 -2.22 -2.83 -11.50
N ASN A 98 -2.60 -3.73 -12.42
CA ASN A 98 -2.22 -5.13 -12.35
C ASN A 98 -1.02 -5.35 -13.26
N ILE A 99 -0.08 -6.14 -12.78
CA ILE A 99 1.04 -6.62 -13.58
C ILE A 99 0.90 -8.12 -13.73
N GLU A 100 0.80 -8.56 -14.96
CA GLU A 100 0.74 -9.97 -15.32
C GLU A 100 2.12 -10.62 -15.13
N THR A 101 2.14 -11.94 -14.90
CA THR A 101 3.40 -12.71 -14.81
C THR A 101 4.19 -12.74 -16.12
N SER A 102 3.56 -12.34 -17.23
CA SER A 102 4.16 -12.10 -18.54
C SER A 102 5.01 -10.81 -18.61
N GLY A 103 4.89 -9.93 -17.62
CA GLY A 103 5.53 -8.60 -17.60
C GLY A 103 4.66 -7.49 -18.21
N ILE A 104 3.44 -7.80 -18.66
CA ILE A 104 2.50 -6.80 -19.14
C ILE A 104 1.96 -5.99 -17.96
N VAL A 105 2.15 -4.66 -18.01
CA VAL A 105 1.59 -3.72 -17.03
C VAL A 105 0.27 -3.17 -17.56
N GLY A 106 -0.82 -3.45 -16.85
CA GLY A 106 -2.15 -2.93 -17.18
C GLY A 106 -2.20 -1.40 -17.10
N GLN A 107 -3.23 -0.78 -17.67
CA GLN A 107 -3.43 0.65 -17.52
C GLN A 107 -3.67 1.01 -16.04
N SER A 108 -3.05 2.10 -15.59
CA SER A 108 -3.33 2.65 -14.26
C SER A 108 -4.77 3.16 -14.20
N ILE A 109 -5.48 2.75 -13.16
CA ILE A 109 -6.81 3.24 -12.83
C ILE A 109 -6.81 3.82 -11.41
N TYR A 110 -7.87 4.54 -11.05
CA TYR A 110 -8.07 5.10 -9.73
C TYR A 110 -9.57 5.14 -9.42
N PHE A 111 -9.90 5.24 -8.13
CA PHE A 111 -11.27 5.54 -7.73
C PHE A 111 -11.45 7.07 -7.67
N PRO A 112 -12.39 7.65 -8.43
CA PRO A 112 -12.68 9.07 -8.33
C PRO A 112 -13.03 9.45 -6.89
N GLU A 113 -12.52 10.60 -6.43
CA GLU A 113 -12.83 11.19 -5.12
C GLU A 113 -12.33 10.40 -3.89
N VAL A 114 -11.58 9.32 -4.11
CA VAL A 114 -11.04 8.48 -3.03
C VAL A 114 -9.54 8.33 -3.16
N ALA A 115 -8.82 8.68 -2.10
CA ALA A 115 -7.44 8.27 -1.91
C ALA A 115 -7.30 7.50 -0.61
N PHE A 116 -6.41 6.52 -0.62
CA PHE A 116 -6.03 5.78 0.57
C PHE A 116 -4.86 6.49 1.26
N ASN A 117 -4.93 6.60 2.58
CA ASN A 117 -3.99 7.43 3.33
C ASN A 117 -2.56 6.84 3.40
N SER A 118 -2.43 5.52 3.43
CA SER A 118 -1.17 4.84 3.73
C SER A 118 -1.21 3.36 3.36
N PRO A 119 -0.10 2.79 2.86
CA PRO A 119 0.11 1.34 2.79
C PRO A 119 -0.16 0.60 4.10
N LYS A 120 0.10 1.24 5.26
CA LYS A 120 -0.05 0.62 6.59
C LYS A 120 -1.50 0.35 6.96
N ASN A 121 -2.42 1.08 6.34
CA ASN A 121 -3.85 1.02 6.61
C ASN A 121 -4.58 0.48 5.37
N PHE A 122 -3.94 -0.45 4.65
CA PHE A 122 -4.48 -1.13 3.48
C PHE A 122 -4.14 -2.62 3.60
N ALA A 123 -5.13 -3.44 3.92
CA ALA A 123 -4.92 -4.84 4.28
C ALA A 123 -5.89 -5.78 3.53
N ILE A 124 -5.33 -6.83 2.91
CA ILE A 124 -6.11 -7.92 2.33
C ILE A 124 -6.66 -8.80 3.45
N ASN A 125 -7.98 -8.97 3.46
CA ASN A 125 -8.71 -9.67 4.52
C ASN A 125 -9.70 -10.72 4.00
N GLY A 126 -9.67 -11.01 2.70
CA GLY A 126 -10.47 -12.06 2.08
C GLY A 126 -10.02 -12.28 0.64
N ALA A 127 -10.21 -13.50 0.15
CA ALA A 127 -9.75 -13.93 -1.16
C ALA A 127 -10.64 -15.04 -1.72
N ALA A 128 -11.23 -14.84 -2.90
CA ALA A 128 -12.15 -15.78 -3.54
C ALA A 128 -12.41 -15.44 -5.01
N SER A 129 -12.53 -16.48 -5.84
CA SER A 129 -13.01 -16.39 -7.24
C SER A 129 -12.30 -15.33 -8.10
N GLY A 130 -10.98 -15.19 -7.97
CA GLY A 130 -10.19 -14.19 -8.70
C GLY A 130 -10.35 -12.76 -8.20
N SER A 131 -10.95 -12.57 -7.02
CA SER A 131 -11.06 -11.28 -6.35
C SER A 131 -10.46 -11.34 -4.95
N ASP A 132 -9.95 -10.19 -4.49
CA ASP A 132 -9.53 -10.00 -3.11
C ASP A 132 -10.29 -8.84 -2.48
N TRP A 133 -10.51 -8.95 -1.18
CA TRP A 133 -11.15 -7.95 -0.36
C TRP A 133 -10.10 -7.25 0.47
N VAL A 134 -10.18 -5.93 0.45
CA VAL A 134 -9.25 -5.04 1.15
C VAL A 134 -10.06 -4.09 2.01
N LEU A 135 -9.68 -3.97 3.28
CA LEU A 135 -10.10 -2.84 4.10
C LEU A 135 -9.02 -1.76 4.03
N ALA A 136 -9.43 -0.52 3.73
CA ALA A 136 -8.53 0.61 3.66
C ALA A 136 -9.07 1.86 4.36
N VAL A 137 -8.16 2.68 4.88
CA VAL A 137 -8.49 4.03 5.37
C VAL A 137 -8.39 5.04 4.23
N THR A 138 -9.43 5.85 4.07
CA THR A 138 -9.55 6.89 3.05
C THR A 138 -9.19 8.28 3.60
N ASN A 139 -8.81 9.19 2.71
CA ASN A 139 -8.58 10.61 3.01
C ASN A 139 -9.89 11.42 3.14
N THR A 140 -11.01 10.86 2.68
CA THR A 140 -12.34 11.46 2.75
C THR A 140 -13.20 10.77 3.79
N THR A 141 -14.04 11.55 4.47
CA THR A 141 -15.17 11.04 5.26
C THR A 141 -16.42 11.14 4.43
N VAL A 142 -17.15 10.04 4.25
CA VAL A 142 -18.42 10.10 3.53
C VAL A 142 -19.54 10.60 4.43
N VAL A 143 -20.24 11.61 3.93
CA VAL A 143 -21.46 12.14 4.55
C VAL A 143 -22.49 11.01 4.58
N GLY A 144 -22.95 10.64 5.78
CA GLY A 144 -23.91 9.57 6.00
C GLY A 144 -23.35 8.42 6.82
N THR A 145 -22.15 7.92 6.49
CA THR A 145 -21.48 6.88 7.28
C THR A 145 -20.58 7.46 8.36
N ASN A 146 -20.11 8.70 8.20
CA ASN A 146 -19.08 9.33 9.03
C ASN A 146 -17.83 8.44 9.20
N SER A 147 -17.59 7.55 8.24
CA SER A 147 -16.50 6.58 8.26
C SER A 147 -15.38 7.04 7.34
N TYR A 148 -14.15 6.88 7.81
CA TYR A 148 -12.91 7.05 7.04
C TYR A 148 -12.41 5.72 6.48
N TRP A 149 -13.24 4.68 6.52
CA TRP A 149 -12.88 3.34 6.09
C TRP A 149 -13.75 2.93 4.91
N ALA A 150 -13.12 2.29 3.94
CA ALA A 150 -13.78 1.71 2.78
C ALA A 150 -13.42 0.22 2.67
N GLY A 151 -14.43 -0.59 2.36
CA GLY A 151 -14.22 -1.93 1.84
C GLY A 151 -14.03 -1.88 0.34
N ILE A 152 -13.06 -2.62 -0.18
CA ILE A 152 -12.71 -2.64 -1.60
C ILE A 152 -12.68 -4.09 -2.05
N ARG A 153 -13.19 -4.36 -3.26
CA ARG A 153 -13.01 -5.64 -3.96
C ARG A 153 -12.20 -5.39 -5.21
N PHE A 154 -10.98 -5.91 -5.24
CA PHE A 154 -10.13 -5.87 -6.43
C PHE A 154 -10.33 -7.14 -7.25
N ASN A 155 -10.50 -6.97 -8.56
CA ASN A 155 -10.56 -8.09 -9.50
C ASN A 155 -9.19 -8.30 -10.15
N ALA A 156 -8.67 -9.51 -10.10
CA ALA A 156 -7.35 -9.85 -10.62
C ALA A 156 -7.27 -9.75 -12.16
N THR A 157 -8.35 -10.04 -12.87
CA THR A 157 -8.35 -10.08 -14.35
C THR A 157 -8.74 -8.74 -14.97
N THR A 158 -9.72 -8.05 -14.39
CA THR A 158 -10.31 -6.84 -14.97
C THR A 158 -10.42 -5.77 -13.92
N LEU A 159 -9.35 -5.00 -13.76
CA LEU A 159 -9.27 -3.95 -12.73
C LEU A 159 -10.42 -2.93 -12.78
N SER A 160 -10.98 -2.63 -13.95
CA SER A 160 -12.15 -1.76 -14.10
C SER A 160 -13.43 -2.31 -13.47
N SER A 161 -13.48 -3.60 -13.14
CA SER A 161 -14.56 -4.23 -12.37
C SER A 161 -14.31 -4.21 -10.86
N SER A 162 -13.22 -3.59 -10.40
CA SER A 162 -12.97 -3.36 -8.99
C SER A 162 -13.95 -2.33 -8.45
N ASN A 163 -14.43 -2.55 -7.24
CA ASN A 163 -15.43 -1.68 -6.62
C ASN A 163 -15.01 -1.34 -5.19
N TYR A 164 -15.51 -0.22 -4.66
CA TYR A 164 -15.34 0.17 -3.27
C TYR A 164 -16.68 0.66 -2.69
N ASN A 165 -16.85 0.55 -1.37
CA ASN A 165 -18.04 1.01 -0.65
C ASN A 165 -17.64 1.37 0.79
N TYR A 166 -18.26 2.43 1.35
CA TYR A 166 -18.00 2.92 2.70
C TYR A 166 -18.90 2.32 3.79
N GLY A 167 -19.98 1.66 3.37
CA GLY A 167 -20.89 0.90 4.20
C GLY A 167 -20.21 -0.34 4.77
N MET A 168 -20.04 -0.34 6.09
CA MET A 168 -19.55 -1.48 6.86
C MET A 168 -20.55 -1.81 7.97
N SER A 169 -20.50 -3.04 8.47
CA SER A 169 -21.30 -3.46 9.63
C SER A 169 -20.83 -2.89 10.96
N SER A 170 -19.54 -2.55 11.07
CA SER A 170 -18.98 -1.88 12.22
C SER A 170 -17.97 -0.82 11.76
N SER A 171 -17.86 0.27 12.51
CA SER A 171 -16.95 1.37 12.23
C SER A 171 -15.70 1.18 13.10
N PRO A 172 -14.53 0.89 12.50
CA PRO A 172 -13.30 0.80 13.27
C PRO A 172 -12.86 2.14 13.85
N THR A 173 -11.82 2.11 14.67
CA THR A 173 -11.16 3.31 15.21
C THR A 173 -10.84 4.32 14.11
N SER A 174 -11.01 5.60 14.41
CA SER A 174 -10.67 6.72 13.52
C SER A 174 -9.19 7.11 13.58
N ASN A 175 -8.41 6.49 14.48
CA ASN A 175 -6.98 6.78 14.65
C ASN A 175 -6.12 5.50 14.54
N PRO A 176 -6.17 4.78 13.40
CA PRO A 176 -5.41 3.56 13.22
C PRO A 176 -3.92 3.84 13.05
N LEU A 177 -3.11 3.07 13.78
CA LEU A 177 -1.66 2.99 13.62
C LEU A 177 -1.31 2.12 12.41
N LEU A 178 -1.87 0.91 12.35
CA LEU A 178 -1.74 -0.01 11.22
C LEU A 178 -2.88 -1.02 11.19
N THR A 179 -3.06 -1.63 10.03
CA THR A 179 -4.01 -2.71 9.81
C THR A 179 -3.29 -3.92 9.25
N VAL A 180 -3.58 -5.10 9.80
CA VAL A 180 -3.17 -6.39 9.23
C VAL A 180 -4.41 -7.20 8.88
N GLY A 181 -4.32 -7.95 7.80
CA GLY A 181 -5.33 -8.92 7.44
C GLY A 181 -4.80 -10.33 7.51
N THR A 182 -5.71 -11.27 7.66
CA THR A 182 -5.50 -12.68 7.33
C THR A 182 -6.64 -13.12 6.43
N TYR A 183 -6.42 -14.16 5.64
CA TYR A 183 -7.41 -14.65 4.69
C TYR A 183 -7.36 -16.17 4.59
N THR A 184 -8.50 -16.73 4.22
CA THR A 184 -8.64 -18.09 3.70
C THR A 184 -9.04 -17.99 2.25
N VAL A 185 -8.43 -18.80 1.39
CA VAL A 185 -8.84 -18.89 -0.01
C VAL A 185 -10.04 -19.83 -0.08
N ASP A 186 -11.21 -19.26 -0.35
CA ASP A 186 -12.47 -19.98 -0.56
C ASP A 186 -12.96 -19.73 -1.99
N SER A 187 -13.75 -20.63 -2.56
CA SER A 187 -14.30 -20.47 -3.90
C SER A 187 -15.57 -19.62 -3.96
N THR A 188 -16.19 -19.31 -2.82
CA THR A 188 -17.54 -18.74 -2.74
C THR A 188 -17.62 -17.38 -2.05
N LEU A 189 -16.78 -17.12 -1.05
CA LEU A 189 -16.81 -15.88 -0.27
C LEU A 189 -15.40 -15.49 0.15
N GLY A 190 -15.08 -14.20 0.12
CA GLY A 190 -13.86 -13.72 0.74
C GLY A 190 -14.00 -13.88 2.26
N VAL A 191 -13.21 -14.73 2.90
CA VAL A 191 -13.24 -14.91 4.36
C VAL A 191 -11.87 -14.70 4.95
N GLY A 192 -11.82 -14.06 6.11
CA GLY A 192 -10.58 -13.80 6.82
C GLY A 192 -10.80 -13.02 8.10
N TYR A 193 -9.76 -12.34 8.53
CA TYR A 193 -9.83 -11.46 9.69
C TYR A 193 -9.16 -10.13 9.36
N THR A 194 -9.65 -9.08 10.00
CA THR A 194 -9.01 -7.77 9.97
C THR A 194 -8.69 -7.35 11.39
N THR A 195 -7.42 -7.04 11.64
CA THR A 195 -6.99 -6.53 12.95
C THR A 195 -6.45 -5.13 12.78
N ILE A 196 -6.98 -4.21 13.57
CA ILE A 196 -6.65 -2.79 13.51
C ILE A 196 -6.03 -2.42 14.84
N PHE A 197 -4.79 -1.95 14.79
CA PHE A 197 -4.04 -1.41 15.91
C PHE A 197 -4.16 0.11 15.87
N ASP A 198 -4.34 0.76 17.01
CA ASP A 198 -4.43 2.21 17.11
C ASP A 198 -3.22 2.83 17.81
N TYR A 199 -3.11 4.15 17.72
CA TYR A 199 -2.06 4.90 18.40
C TYR A 199 -2.22 4.95 19.93
N ALA A 200 -3.37 4.52 20.47
CA ALA A 200 -3.55 4.38 21.92
C ALA A 200 -2.97 3.05 22.47
N GLY A 201 -2.38 2.22 21.60
CA GLY A 201 -1.81 0.92 21.96
C GLY A 201 -2.85 -0.18 22.14
N SER A 202 -4.09 0.05 21.68
CA SER A 202 -5.16 -0.94 21.66
C SER A 202 -5.27 -1.58 20.28
N ALA A 203 -5.89 -2.75 20.22
CA ALA A 203 -6.22 -3.38 18.95
C ALA A 203 -7.51 -4.16 19.00
N ILE A 204 -8.25 -4.11 17.89
CA ILE A 204 -9.51 -4.81 17.70
C ILE A 204 -9.40 -5.67 16.45
N MET A 205 -9.76 -6.93 16.61
CA MET A 205 -9.83 -7.93 15.57
C MET A 205 -11.29 -8.18 15.20
N TYR A 206 -11.57 -8.29 13.91
CA TYR A 206 -12.88 -8.54 13.34
C TYR A 206 -12.82 -9.80 12.47
N ASN A 207 -13.87 -10.61 12.51
CA ASN A 207 -14.13 -11.58 11.45
C ASN A 207 -14.61 -10.82 10.21
N THR A 208 -13.97 -11.07 9.08
CA THR A 208 -14.21 -10.33 7.86
C THR A 208 -14.81 -11.23 6.79
N THR A 209 -15.94 -10.80 6.23
CA THR A 209 -16.57 -11.45 5.08
C THR A 209 -16.72 -10.49 3.93
N GLY A 210 -16.39 -10.97 2.73
CA GLY A 210 -16.43 -10.26 1.47
C GLY A 210 -17.52 -10.80 0.56
N SER A 211 -18.34 -9.90 0.01
CA SER A 211 -19.41 -10.25 -0.93
C SER A 211 -18.92 -10.30 -2.38
N LEU A 212 -19.28 -11.36 -3.11
CA LEU A 212 -19.10 -11.48 -4.56
C LEU A 212 -20.22 -10.82 -5.36
N SER A 213 -21.33 -10.45 -4.71
CA SER A 213 -22.48 -9.84 -5.38
C SER A 213 -22.10 -8.54 -6.07
N THR A 214 -22.75 -8.25 -7.19
CA THR A 214 -22.66 -6.95 -7.85
C THR A 214 -23.34 -5.91 -6.97
N ILE A 215 -22.65 -4.82 -6.66
CA ILE A 215 -23.18 -3.73 -5.83
C ILE A 215 -24.32 -3.07 -6.59
N ALA A 216 -25.55 -3.45 -6.25
CA ALA A 216 -26.74 -2.93 -6.89
C ALA A 216 -27.29 -1.70 -6.16
N THR A 217 -26.95 -1.56 -4.88
CA THR A 217 -27.46 -0.49 -4.01
C THR A 217 -26.34 0.09 -3.14
N PRO A 218 -26.44 1.36 -2.72
CA PRO A 218 -25.48 1.97 -1.80
C PRO A 218 -25.34 1.22 -0.46
N ASP A 219 -26.42 0.56 -0.02
CA ASP A 219 -26.48 -0.19 1.25
C ASP A 219 -25.77 -1.55 1.19
N GLU A 220 -25.44 -2.01 -0.02
CA GLU A 220 -24.76 -3.28 -0.20
C GLU A 220 -23.29 -3.17 0.20
N ARG A 221 -22.90 -4.00 1.18
CA ARG A 221 -21.56 -3.96 1.78
C ARG A 221 -20.63 -4.87 1.01
N ILE A 222 -19.53 -4.32 0.52
CA ILE A 222 -18.44 -5.12 -0.05
C ILE A 222 -17.76 -5.95 1.04
N ILE A 223 -17.56 -5.35 2.21
CA ILE A 223 -16.94 -5.97 3.38
C ILE A 223 -17.87 -5.84 4.59
N SER A 224 -18.07 -6.94 5.30
CA SER A 224 -18.69 -6.95 6.62
C SER A 224 -17.67 -7.33 7.68
N LEU A 225 -17.55 -6.48 8.71
CA LEU A 225 -16.73 -6.65 9.89
C LEU A 225 -17.62 -7.08 11.06
N ASN A 226 -17.53 -8.35 11.45
CA ASN A 226 -18.37 -8.98 12.46
C ASN A 226 -17.54 -9.46 13.65
N ASN A 227 -18.20 -9.77 14.77
CA ASN A 227 -17.61 -10.43 15.94
C ASN A 227 -16.28 -9.78 16.38
N ASN A 228 -16.35 -8.57 16.90
CA ASN A 228 -15.15 -7.88 17.36
C ASN A 228 -14.55 -8.55 18.61
N VAL A 229 -13.23 -8.67 18.64
CA VAL A 229 -12.48 -9.23 19.75
C VAL A 229 -11.32 -8.29 20.05
N THR A 230 -11.18 -7.89 21.31
CA THR A 230 -10.01 -7.11 21.73
C THR A 230 -8.78 -8.00 21.67
N VAL A 231 -7.71 -7.52 21.02
CA VAL A 231 -6.44 -8.23 20.93
C VAL A 231 -5.71 -8.10 22.26
N ALA A 232 -5.26 -9.21 22.82
CA ALA A 232 -4.41 -9.18 24.00
C ALA A 232 -2.99 -8.76 23.59
N MET A 233 -2.62 -7.52 23.90
CA MET A 233 -1.34 -6.94 23.48
C MET A 233 -0.12 -7.51 24.21
N SER A 234 -0.29 -8.25 25.33
CA SER A 234 0.81 -8.94 26.04
C SER A 234 2.00 -8.04 26.42
N GLY A 235 1.75 -6.75 26.70
CA GLY A 235 2.80 -5.77 26.99
C GLY A 235 3.60 -5.29 25.77
N ILE A 236 3.22 -5.71 24.56
CA ILE A 236 3.81 -5.24 23.30
C ILE A 236 3.22 -3.86 22.98
N ALA A 237 4.10 -2.88 22.79
CA ALA A 237 3.75 -1.56 22.27
C ALA A 237 4.35 -1.41 20.87
N LEU A 238 3.49 -1.32 19.86
CA LEU A 238 3.94 -1.19 18.47
C LEU A 238 4.46 0.22 18.18
N THR A 239 5.56 0.34 17.44
CA THR A 239 6.06 1.66 17.03
C THR A 239 5.28 2.23 15.85
N ALA A 240 5.34 3.56 15.67
CA ALA A 240 4.81 4.25 14.50
C ALA A 240 5.38 3.73 13.17
N ASN A 241 6.56 3.10 13.21
CA ASN A 241 7.26 2.60 12.05
C ASN A 241 6.90 1.16 11.68
N ALA A 242 6.14 0.44 12.52
CA ALA A 242 5.74 -0.94 12.28
C ALA A 242 5.17 -1.18 10.88
N ILE A 243 5.50 -2.35 10.31
CA ILE A 243 5.21 -2.73 8.93
C ILE A 243 4.32 -3.98 8.94
N PRO A 244 3.08 -3.90 8.44
CA PRO A 244 2.20 -5.06 8.36
C PRO A 244 2.65 -6.01 7.25
N VAL A 245 2.59 -7.32 7.52
CA VAL A 245 2.82 -8.38 6.53
C VAL A 245 1.68 -9.38 6.63
N THR A 246 0.92 -9.50 5.56
CA THR A 246 -0.19 -10.46 5.45
C THR A 246 0.35 -11.79 4.96
N MET A 247 0.13 -12.88 5.71
CA MET A 247 0.56 -14.24 5.35
C MET A 247 -0.55 -15.26 5.62
N LYS A 248 -1.48 -15.42 4.67
CA LYS A 248 -2.58 -16.40 4.76
C LYS A 248 -3.32 -16.33 6.11
N ASP A 249 -3.19 -17.34 6.96
CA ASP A 249 -3.87 -17.48 8.24
C ASP A 249 -3.14 -16.80 9.42
N THR A 250 -1.94 -16.27 9.18
CA THR A 250 -1.11 -15.60 10.18
C THR A 250 -0.78 -14.18 9.73
N ALA A 251 -1.05 -13.21 10.59
CA ALA A 251 -0.60 -11.83 10.39
C ALA A 251 0.75 -11.66 11.07
N TYR A 252 1.70 -11.03 10.39
CA TYR A 252 2.99 -10.64 10.94
C TYR A 252 3.13 -9.12 10.96
N ILE A 253 3.88 -8.62 11.93
CA ILE A 253 4.21 -7.20 12.07
C ILE A 253 5.71 -7.10 12.32
N LEU A 254 6.43 -6.40 11.45
CA LEU A 254 7.84 -6.11 11.65
C LEU A 254 7.93 -4.76 12.34
N ASP A 255 8.61 -4.70 13.47
CA ASP A 255 8.66 -3.50 14.31
C ASP A 255 10.10 -3.14 14.71
N GLN A 256 10.28 -1.90 15.14
CA GLN A 256 11.57 -1.35 15.54
C GLN A 256 11.83 -1.63 17.02
N GLY A 257 12.85 -2.44 17.30
CA GLY A 257 13.38 -2.61 18.65
C GLY A 257 14.06 -1.36 19.17
N SER A 258 14.18 -1.25 20.50
CA SER A 258 14.85 -0.12 21.16
C SER A 258 16.34 0.01 20.80
N ASP A 259 16.97 -1.08 20.39
CA ASP A 259 18.35 -1.14 19.87
C ASP A 259 18.44 -0.91 18.35
N GLY A 260 17.31 -0.59 17.70
CA GLY A 260 17.20 -0.44 16.24
C GLY A 260 17.18 -1.77 15.49
N SER A 261 17.08 -2.91 16.17
CA SER A 261 16.88 -4.21 15.52
C SER A 261 15.45 -4.40 15.01
N THR A 262 15.25 -5.34 14.08
CA THR A 262 13.91 -5.73 13.62
C THR A 262 13.32 -6.78 14.57
N ILE A 263 12.24 -6.44 15.24
CA ILE A 263 11.40 -7.36 16.03
C ILE A 263 10.28 -7.87 15.14
N VAL A 264 9.86 -9.12 15.33
CA VAL A 264 8.73 -9.69 14.60
C VAL A 264 7.65 -10.12 15.57
N HIS A 265 6.46 -9.55 15.42
CA HIS A 265 5.26 -9.97 16.11
C HIS A 265 4.36 -10.76 15.17
N TYR A 266 3.50 -11.61 15.73
CA TYR A 266 2.53 -12.36 14.95
C TYR A 266 1.20 -12.53 15.71
N LEU A 267 0.13 -12.69 14.93
CA LEU A 267 -1.22 -12.95 15.38
C LEU A 267 -1.85 -14.03 14.49
N GLN A 268 -2.52 -15.00 15.11
CA GLN A 268 -3.25 -16.06 14.41
C GLN A 268 -4.72 -16.02 14.82
N PRO A 269 -5.53 -15.16 14.20
CA PRO A 269 -6.91 -14.88 14.61
C PRO A 269 -7.80 -16.11 14.85
N GLY A 270 -7.66 -17.14 14.01
CA GLY A 270 -8.42 -18.39 14.14
C GLY A 270 -7.98 -19.30 15.29
N LYS A 271 -6.89 -18.97 15.99
CA LYS A 271 -6.31 -19.76 17.09
C LYS A 271 -6.22 -18.98 18.40
N SER A 272 -5.88 -17.69 18.33
CA SER A 272 -5.69 -16.82 19.49
C SER A 272 -5.88 -15.36 19.11
N SER A 273 -6.45 -14.57 20.03
CA SER A 273 -6.49 -13.11 19.94
C SER A 273 -5.28 -12.41 20.56
N ALA A 274 -4.27 -13.15 21.03
CA ALA A 274 -3.07 -12.56 21.60
C ALA A 274 -2.05 -12.21 20.52
N LEU A 275 -1.53 -10.98 20.58
CA LEU A 275 -0.33 -10.60 19.85
C LEU A 275 0.87 -11.23 20.57
N ASN A 276 1.70 -11.96 19.82
CA ASN A 276 2.87 -12.64 20.34
C ASN A 276 4.14 -12.13 19.65
N THR A 277 5.27 -12.19 20.34
CA THR A 277 6.58 -11.95 19.74
C THR A 277 7.17 -13.27 19.26
N LEU A 278 7.61 -13.32 17.99
CA LEU A 278 8.27 -14.49 17.44
C LEU A 278 9.65 -14.65 18.10
N ALA A 279 9.94 -15.83 18.63
CA ALA A 279 11.25 -16.13 19.21
C ALA A 279 12.30 -16.22 18.10
N ILE A 280 13.14 -15.19 17.98
CA ILE A 280 14.19 -15.14 16.97
C ILE A 280 15.48 -15.76 17.50
N LYS A 281 16.13 -16.56 16.66
CA LYS A 281 17.43 -17.19 16.93
C LYS A 281 18.53 -16.49 16.13
N GLY A 282 19.61 -16.13 16.82
CA GLY A 282 20.80 -15.55 16.20
C GLY A 282 20.66 -14.05 15.92
N GLN A 283 21.22 -13.62 14.80
CA GLN A 283 21.29 -12.21 14.40
C GLN A 283 20.04 -11.79 13.63
N VAL A 284 19.77 -10.48 13.60
CA VAL A 284 18.59 -9.88 12.97
C VAL A 284 18.98 -8.68 12.12
N PRO A 285 18.23 -8.33 11.06
CA PRO A 285 18.53 -7.13 10.30
C PRO A 285 18.24 -5.88 11.14
N ARG A 286 19.01 -4.82 10.90
CA ARG A 286 18.69 -3.48 11.43
C ARG A 286 17.37 -3.00 10.82
N PHE A 287 16.49 -2.49 11.66
CA PHE A 287 15.22 -1.93 11.22
C PHE A 287 15.43 -0.64 10.44
N SER A 288 14.61 -0.42 9.40
CA SER A 288 14.57 0.81 8.61
C SER A 288 13.13 1.18 8.31
N ASN A 289 12.82 2.48 8.32
CA ASN A 289 11.51 2.98 7.87
C ASN A 289 11.32 2.90 6.34
N LEU A 290 12.38 2.56 5.59
CA LEU A 290 12.34 2.24 4.16
C LEU A 290 12.31 0.73 3.89
N LEU A 291 12.17 -0.08 4.94
CA LEU A 291 12.00 -1.52 4.80
C LEU A 291 10.64 -1.81 4.18
N THR A 292 10.61 -2.68 3.18
CA THR A 292 9.39 -3.31 2.67
C THR A 292 9.53 -4.81 2.84
N ALA A 293 8.41 -5.50 3.03
CA ALA A 293 8.41 -6.93 3.31
C ALA A 293 7.28 -7.62 2.55
N THR A 294 7.50 -8.89 2.21
CA THR A 294 6.48 -9.76 1.64
C THR A 294 6.59 -11.16 2.23
N ALA A 295 5.45 -11.84 2.34
CA ALA A 295 5.39 -13.25 2.71
C ALA A 295 5.67 -14.14 1.49
N LEU A 296 6.68 -15.01 1.57
CA LEU A 296 7.04 -15.97 0.53
C LEU A 296 7.00 -17.38 1.15
N ASP A 297 5.83 -18.03 1.03
CA ASP A 297 5.54 -19.29 1.71
C ASP A 297 5.74 -19.19 3.24
N THR A 298 6.65 -19.96 3.82
CA THR A 298 7.00 -19.98 5.25
C THR A 298 8.07 -18.93 5.62
N ARG A 299 8.35 -17.99 4.72
CA ARG A 299 9.38 -16.97 4.91
C ARG A 299 8.81 -15.56 4.79
N ILE A 300 9.45 -14.62 5.48
CA ILE A 300 9.28 -13.19 5.24
C ILE A 300 10.55 -12.67 4.58
N VAL A 301 10.41 -12.15 3.37
CA VAL A 301 11.51 -11.52 2.64
C VAL A 301 11.41 -10.02 2.81
N THR A 302 12.49 -9.39 3.21
CA THR A 302 12.58 -7.94 3.39
C THR A 302 13.56 -7.36 2.39
N TYR A 303 13.24 -6.19 1.84
CA TYR A 303 14.15 -5.33 1.10
C TYR A 303 14.36 -4.05 1.90
N SER A 304 15.60 -3.58 1.97
CA SER A 304 15.90 -2.27 2.53
C SER A 304 16.95 -1.55 1.69
N SER A 305 16.73 -0.25 1.50
CA SER A 305 17.74 0.70 1.02
C SER A 305 18.01 1.68 2.17
N TYR A 306 19.25 1.73 2.66
CA TYR A 306 19.61 2.58 3.80
C TYR A 306 20.58 3.65 3.32
N ASN A 307 20.28 4.94 3.51
CA ASN A 307 21.17 6.11 3.36
C ASN A 307 22.58 5.84 2.73
N ASN A 308 22.63 5.63 1.41
CA ASN A 308 23.86 5.40 0.61
C ASN A 308 24.53 4.01 0.72
N LEU A 309 23.97 3.08 1.49
CA LEU A 309 24.34 1.68 1.47
C LEU A 309 23.67 0.98 0.28
N SER A 310 24.36 -0.03 -0.25
CA SER A 310 23.80 -0.93 -1.25
C SER A 310 22.49 -1.54 -0.73
N PRO A 311 21.43 -1.62 -1.56
CA PRO A 311 20.22 -2.30 -1.17
C PRO A 311 20.50 -3.74 -0.75
N THR A 312 19.78 -4.21 0.27
CA THR A 312 19.97 -5.56 0.82
C THR A 312 18.64 -6.30 0.90
N PHE A 313 18.72 -7.62 0.77
CA PHE A 313 17.62 -8.53 1.05
C PHE A 313 17.94 -9.35 2.28
N ASN A 314 16.96 -9.54 3.15
CA ASN A 314 17.02 -10.52 4.23
C ASN A 314 15.81 -11.43 4.15
N SER A 315 15.95 -12.64 4.68
CA SER A 315 14.86 -13.61 4.73
C SER A 315 14.77 -14.19 6.13
N LEU A 316 13.59 -14.09 6.74
CA LEU A 316 13.23 -14.77 7.99
C LEU A 316 12.48 -16.04 7.66
N ASP A 317 12.96 -17.18 8.15
CA ASP A 317 12.15 -18.39 8.24
C ASP A 317 11.26 -18.32 9.48
N THR A 318 9.95 -18.26 9.29
CA THR A 318 9.00 -18.07 10.40
C THR A 318 8.80 -19.34 11.23
N THR A 319 9.21 -20.50 10.73
CA THR A 319 9.14 -21.78 11.45
C THR A 319 10.32 -21.92 12.40
N THR A 320 11.53 -21.60 11.94
CA THR A 320 12.74 -21.73 12.75
C THR A 320 13.07 -20.47 13.56
N GLY A 321 12.51 -19.33 13.18
CA GLY A 321 12.80 -18.03 13.77
C GLY A 321 14.20 -17.51 13.39
N THR A 322 14.76 -17.93 12.26
CA THR A 322 16.14 -17.60 11.89
C THR A 322 16.18 -16.64 10.71
N TRP A 323 16.94 -15.55 10.85
CA TRP A 323 17.21 -14.62 9.74
C TRP A 323 18.43 -15.06 8.93
N SER A 324 18.39 -14.72 7.64
CA SER A 324 19.49 -14.88 6.69
C SER A 324 19.65 -13.63 5.84
N GLY A 325 20.86 -13.39 5.33
CA GLY A 325 21.22 -12.24 4.51
C GLY A 325 22.35 -11.39 5.12
N PRO A 326 22.80 -10.35 4.41
CA PRO A 326 23.86 -9.48 4.87
C PRO A 326 23.39 -8.51 5.97
N GLY A 327 24.33 -7.91 6.69
CA GLY A 327 24.06 -6.80 7.61
C GLY A 327 23.28 -7.16 8.87
N LEU A 328 23.24 -8.44 9.25
CA LEU A 328 22.61 -8.87 10.49
C LEU A 328 23.43 -8.41 11.72
N ILE A 329 22.73 -8.04 12.79
CA ILE A 329 23.28 -7.58 14.07
C ILE A 329 22.82 -8.50 15.20
N ASN A 330 23.60 -8.61 16.28
CA ASN A 330 23.15 -9.31 17.49
C ASN A 330 22.02 -8.49 18.12
N SER A 331 20.83 -9.08 18.26
CA SER A 331 19.73 -8.43 18.99
C SER A 331 20.03 -8.46 20.49
N THR A 332 19.94 -7.30 21.14
CA THR A 332 20.06 -7.22 22.61
C THR A 332 18.77 -7.63 23.33
N ILE A 333 17.65 -7.71 22.60
CA ILE A 333 16.30 -7.89 23.14
C ILE A 333 15.95 -9.40 23.29
N GLY A 334 16.72 -10.30 22.67
CA GLY A 334 16.49 -11.75 22.70
C GLY A 334 16.98 -12.50 23.96
N GLY A 335 17.57 -11.81 24.95
CA GLY A 335 18.25 -12.43 26.08
C GLY A 335 17.44 -12.63 27.37
N GLY A 336 16.15 -12.31 27.38
CA GLY A 336 15.28 -12.48 28.57
C GLY A 336 14.80 -13.92 28.81
N GLY A 337 14.99 -14.82 27.85
CA GLY A 337 14.77 -16.24 28.04
C GLY A 337 15.97 -16.83 28.78
N THR A 338 15.81 -17.07 30.08
CA THR A 338 16.69 -17.93 30.86
C THR A 338 16.71 -19.34 30.27
N SER A 339 17.54 -19.58 29.25
CA SER A 339 18.00 -20.93 28.94
C SER A 339 18.98 -21.32 30.05
N PRO A 340 18.65 -22.31 30.91
CA PRO A 340 19.54 -22.73 31.97
C PRO A 340 20.77 -23.36 31.32
N TYR A 341 21.94 -22.83 31.67
CA TYR A 341 23.12 -23.62 32.02
C TYR A 341 23.33 -24.86 31.14
N SER A 342 24.06 -24.71 30.02
CA SER A 342 24.79 -25.85 29.47
C SER A 342 26.02 -26.05 30.36
N PRO A 343 26.11 -27.13 31.15
CA PRO A 343 27.28 -27.38 31.99
C PRO A 343 28.47 -27.73 31.10
N GLY A 344 29.65 -27.29 31.53
CA GLY A 344 30.88 -27.39 30.77
C GLY A 344 31.24 -28.81 30.29
N GLY A 345 31.76 -28.84 29.06
CA GLY A 345 32.94 -29.60 28.67
C GLY A 345 33.74 -28.62 27.80
N GLY A 346 34.97 -28.23 28.13
CA GLY A 346 36.06 -29.11 28.49
C GLY A 346 36.66 -29.65 27.21
N ASP A 347 37.36 -28.80 26.44
CA ASP A 347 38.57 -29.28 25.78
C ASP A 347 39.55 -28.16 25.42
N SER A 348 40.79 -28.47 25.75
CA SER A 348 42.02 -27.69 25.67
C SER A 348 42.63 -27.66 24.28
N SER A 349 43.16 -26.52 23.85
CA SER A 349 44.49 -26.44 23.23
C SER A 349 44.89 -24.99 22.90
N SER A 350 45.86 -24.51 23.69
CA SER A 350 47.04 -23.75 23.28
C SER A 350 46.94 -22.79 22.07
N SER A 351 46.99 -21.49 22.35
CA SER A 351 48.02 -20.66 21.71
C SER A 351 48.48 -19.55 22.66
N SER A 352 49.74 -19.67 23.06
CA SER A 352 50.50 -18.66 23.76
C SER A 352 50.71 -17.45 22.86
N GLY A 353 50.45 -16.26 23.41
CA GLY A 353 50.69 -14.99 22.74
C GLY A 353 50.80 -13.89 23.79
N ASP A 354 51.96 -13.85 24.45
CA ASP A 354 52.42 -12.72 25.26
C ASP A 354 52.45 -11.45 24.42
N GLY A 355 51.91 -10.34 24.95
CA GLY A 355 51.85 -9.08 24.21
C GLY A 355 51.29 -7.90 24.97
N ALA A 356 51.95 -7.54 26.07
CA ALA A 356 52.20 -6.17 26.55
C ALA A 356 51.05 -5.14 26.65
N ASN A 357 50.76 -4.76 27.91
CA ASN A 357 50.62 -3.39 28.41
C ASN A 357 50.14 -2.28 27.45
N GLY A 358 48.92 -1.77 27.69
CA GLY A 358 48.44 -0.52 27.09
C GLY A 358 47.31 0.11 27.90
N GLY A 359 47.70 1.07 28.75
CA GLY A 359 46.92 2.02 29.55
C GLY A 359 45.41 2.17 29.33
N GLY A 360 44.67 2.03 30.44
CA GLY A 360 43.29 2.50 30.58
C GLY A 360 43.18 4.01 30.40
N GLY A 361 42.28 4.43 29.51
CA GLY A 361 41.84 5.80 29.34
C GLY A 361 40.32 5.85 29.41
N ASP A 362 39.80 6.31 30.54
CA ASP A 362 38.39 6.61 30.75
C ASP A 362 37.92 7.72 29.81
N SER A 363 37.35 7.36 28.66
CA SER A 363 36.70 8.29 27.76
C SER A 363 35.32 8.66 28.31
N LYS A 364 35.29 9.73 29.12
CA LYS A 364 34.07 10.43 29.52
C LYS A 364 33.25 10.78 28.27
N SER A 365 32.16 10.05 28.07
CA SER A 365 31.17 10.35 27.05
C SER A 365 30.53 11.71 27.35
N LEU A 366 30.60 12.62 26.38
CA LEU A 366 29.93 13.92 26.46
C LEU A 366 28.41 13.69 26.53
N PRO A 367 27.67 14.38 27.41
CA PRO A 367 26.23 14.19 27.58
C PRO A 367 25.46 14.74 26.35
N ILE A 368 25.29 13.89 25.35
CA ILE A 368 24.55 14.17 24.10
C ILE A 368 23.10 14.62 24.38
N GLY A 369 22.51 14.21 25.51
CA GLY A 369 21.15 14.55 25.90
C GLY A 369 20.86 16.06 26.01
N ALA A 370 21.85 16.88 26.37
CA ALA A 370 21.66 18.33 26.52
C ALA A 370 21.56 19.05 25.16
N ILE A 371 22.24 18.55 24.14
CA ILE A 371 22.26 19.16 22.80
C ILE A 371 20.96 18.84 22.06
N VAL A 372 20.47 17.61 22.18
CA VAL A 372 19.23 17.18 21.49
C VAL A 372 17.99 17.83 22.11
N GLY A 373 17.96 18.04 23.43
CA GLY A 373 16.87 18.74 24.12
C GLY A 373 16.70 20.20 23.69
N GLY A 374 17.80 20.91 23.40
CA GLY A 374 17.76 22.31 22.95
C GLY A 374 17.16 22.48 21.55
N VAL A 375 17.48 21.58 20.61
CA VAL A 375 17.00 21.68 19.22
C VAL A 375 15.51 21.40 19.14
N VAL A 376 15.02 20.38 19.84
CA VAL A 376 13.59 20.03 19.84
C VAL A 376 12.76 21.12 20.53
N GLY A 377 13.23 21.67 21.66
CA GLY A 377 12.57 22.79 22.34
C GLY A 377 12.50 24.06 21.48
N GLY A 378 13.58 24.39 20.76
CA GLY A 378 13.63 25.56 19.87
C GLY A 378 12.66 25.48 18.70
N LEU A 379 12.54 24.31 18.07
CA LEU A 379 11.63 24.12 16.93
C LEU A 379 10.15 24.26 17.33
N VAL A 380 9.77 23.83 18.53
CA VAL A 380 8.39 23.98 19.05
C VAL A 380 8.04 25.46 19.27
N VAL A 381 8.97 26.25 19.80
CA VAL A 381 8.75 27.70 20.01
C VAL A 381 8.63 28.44 18.68
N ILE A 382 9.49 28.13 17.70
CA ILE A 382 9.43 28.76 16.36
C ILE A 382 8.11 28.41 15.66
N ALA A 383 7.64 27.16 15.74
CA ALA A 383 6.37 26.74 15.16
C ALA A 383 5.17 27.46 15.80
N LEU A 384 5.19 27.66 17.13
CA LEU A 384 4.14 28.39 17.86
C LEU A 384 4.07 29.87 17.42
N VAL A 385 5.22 30.52 17.25
CA VAL A 385 5.28 31.93 16.79
C VAL A 385 4.74 32.05 15.36
N ALA A 386 5.15 31.16 14.45
CA ALA A 386 4.66 31.15 13.07
C ALA A 386 3.13 30.90 13.01
N PHE A 387 2.63 29.96 13.82
CA PHE A 387 1.20 29.64 13.89
C PHE A 387 0.36 30.83 14.36
N LEU A 388 0.81 31.55 15.39
CA LEU A 388 0.11 32.74 15.88
C LEU A 388 0.12 33.89 14.86
N PHE A 389 1.20 34.04 14.09
CA PHE A 389 1.29 35.06 13.04
C PHE A 389 0.32 34.80 11.88
N ILE A 390 0.22 33.54 11.43
CA ILE A 390 -0.71 33.12 10.36
C ILE A 390 -2.16 33.27 10.83
N ARG A 391 -2.45 32.90 12.09
CA ARG A 391 -3.81 33.03 12.67
C ARG A 391 -4.26 34.49 12.73
N ASN A 392 -3.37 35.41 13.09
CA ASN A 392 -3.70 36.84 13.17
C ASN A 392 -3.83 37.52 11.81
N GLN A 393 -3.13 37.06 10.76
CA GLN A 393 -3.33 37.60 9.41
C GLN A 393 -4.71 37.25 8.85
N ARG A 394 -5.22 36.04 9.12
CA ARG A 394 -6.51 35.60 8.58
C ARG A 394 -7.71 36.42 9.09
N GLN A 395 -7.60 37.07 10.25
CA GLN A 395 -8.70 37.88 10.79
C GLN A 395 -8.80 39.28 10.18
N LYS A 396 -7.74 39.78 9.52
CA LYS A 396 -7.71 41.16 9.01
C LYS A 396 -8.25 41.33 7.58
N ASN A 397 -8.56 40.22 6.90
CA ASN A 397 -9.08 40.23 5.52
C ASN A 397 -10.59 39.93 5.44
N ALA A 398 -11.32 39.99 6.55
CA ALA A 398 -12.77 39.95 6.51
C ALA A 398 -13.30 41.31 6.02
N VAL A 399 -13.59 41.39 4.72
CA VAL A 399 -14.25 42.54 4.10
C VAL A 399 -15.63 42.71 4.73
N PRO A 400 -15.99 43.90 5.26
CA PRO A 400 -17.33 44.17 5.77
C PRO A 400 -18.37 43.96 4.66
N VAL A 401 -19.25 42.99 4.84
CA VAL A 401 -20.38 42.77 3.94
C VAL A 401 -21.40 43.87 4.19
N GLU A 402 -21.63 44.71 3.18
CA GLU A 402 -22.60 45.80 3.20
C GLU A 402 -24.04 45.23 3.28
N PRO A 403 -24.89 45.72 4.21
CA PRO A 403 -26.25 45.22 4.37
C PRO A 403 -27.13 45.65 3.20
N LYS A 404 -27.64 44.65 2.47
CA LYS A 404 -28.58 44.83 1.35
C LYS A 404 -29.91 45.44 1.85
N PRO A 405 -30.46 46.47 1.18
CA PRO A 405 -31.70 47.13 1.59
C PRO A 405 -32.92 46.22 1.46
N ALA A 406 -33.86 46.39 2.38
CA ALA A 406 -35.14 45.68 2.43
C ALA A 406 -36.12 46.29 1.41
N ASP A 407 -36.48 45.54 0.39
CA ASP A 407 -37.54 45.93 -0.53
C ASP A 407 -38.91 45.76 0.13
N THR A 408 -39.53 46.91 0.39
CA THR A 408 -40.91 47.07 0.82
C THR A 408 -41.80 46.97 -0.41
N ASN A 409 -42.58 45.89 -0.55
CA ASN A 409 -43.70 45.85 -1.48
C ASN A 409 -45.01 45.75 -0.70
N THR A 410 -45.57 46.92 -0.46
CA THR A 410 -46.97 47.14 -0.09
C THR A 410 -47.80 47.06 -1.35
N ASN A 411 -48.75 46.14 -1.44
CA ASN A 411 -49.88 46.31 -2.35
C ASN A 411 -51.16 45.87 -1.65
N SER A 412 -52.05 46.85 -1.48
CA SER A 412 -53.37 46.75 -0.86
C SER A 412 -54.42 46.93 -1.96
N GLN A 413 -55.39 46.02 -2.06
CA GLN A 413 -56.80 46.23 -2.46
C GLN A 413 -57.42 44.83 -2.71
N ASP A 414 -58.30 44.29 -1.87
CA ASP A 414 -59.72 44.59 -1.52
C ASP A 414 -60.61 43.40 -2.02
N PRO A 415 -61.87 43.19 -1.60
CA PRO A 415 -62.29 41.92 -1.00
C PRO A 415 -63.43 41.24 -1.79
N ASN A 416 -64.03 40.20 -1.17
CA ASN A 416 -65.36 39.64 -1.47
C ASN A 416 -65.48 38.65 -2.65
N GLN A 417 -65.55 37.35 -2.34
CA GLN A 417 -66.81 36.58 -2.16
C GLN A 417 -66.63 35.06 -2.39
N HIS A 418 -67.27 34.30 -1.50
CA HIS A 418 -67.97 33.01 -1.67
C HIS A 418 -67.36 31.85 -2.49
N GLY A 419 -67.21 30.71 -1.81
CA GLY A 419 -67.97 29.50 -2.18
C GLY A 419 -67.23 28.33 -2.82
N SER A 420 -67.08 27.26 -2.03
CA SER A 420 -67.18 25.83 -2.36
C SER A 420 -66.33 25.15 -3.46
N LEU A 421 -65.74 24.04 -3.01
CA LEU A 421 -65.56 22.72 -3.66
C LEU A 421 -64.52 22.52 -4.78
N MET A 422 -63.71 21.48 -4.50
CA MET A 422 -63.08 20.50 -5.40
C MET A 422 -61.81 20.87 -6.20
N GLN A 423 -60.92 19.87 -6.16
CA GLN A 423 -60.03 19.39 -7.21
C GLN A 423 -58.66 20.08 -7.47
N VAL A 424 -57.64 19.24 -7.25
CA VAL A 424 -56.55 18.88 -8.19
C VAL A 424 -55.34 19.83 -8.29
N GLN A 425 -54.20 19.14 -8.48
CA GLN A 425 -52.94 19.58 -9.08
C GLN A 425 -51.86 20.13 -8.15
N HIS A 426 -51.02 19.20 -7.66
CA HIS A 426 -49.63 19.50 -7.34
C HIS A 426 -48.88 19.89 -8.61
N ASN A 427 -48.47 21.15 -8.66
CA ASN A 427 -47.61 21.72 -9.68
C ASN A 427 -46.21 21.91 -9.08
N TYR A 428 -45.19 21.40 -9.76
CA TYR A 428 -43.78 21.47 -9.36
C TYR A 428 -43.29 22.92 -9.49
N THR A 429 -42.77 23.49 -8.39
CA THR A 429 -42.00 24.73 -8.44
C THR A 429 -40.53 24.41 -8.72
N GLN A 430 -40.05 24.87 -9.88
CA GLN A 430 -38.64 24.91 -10.25
C GLN A 430 -37.87 25.79 -9.25
N GLN A 431 -36.83 25.23 -8.63
CA GLN A 431 -35.81 26.02 -7.94
C GLN A 431 -34.87 26.63 -8.98
N GLN A 432 -34.95 27.95 -9.15
CA GLN A 432 -33.90 28.73 -9.80
C GLN A 432 -32.64 28.71 -8.93
N HIS A 433 -31.58 28.08 -9.43
CA HIS A 433 -30.23 28.24 -8.88
C HIS A 433 -29.74 29.66 -9.22
N GLN A 434 -29.62 30.51 -8.20
CA GLN A 434 -28.86 31.74 -8.28
C GLN A 434 -27.37 31.39 -8.41
N GLN A 435 -26.83 31.63 -9.59
CA GLN A 435 -25.39 31.58 -9.86
C GLN A 435 -24.69 32.69 -9.08
N GLN A 436 -23.77 32.32 -8.19
CA GLN A 436 -22.79 33.25 -7.63
C GLN A 436 -21.78 33.64 -8.73
N PRO A 437 -21.34 34.90 -8.82
CA PRO A 437 -20.29 35.30 -9.75
C PRO A 437 -18.97 34.63 -9.35
N GLN A 438 -18.52 33.66 -10.15
CA GLN A 438 -17.15 33.14 -10.08
C GLN A 438 -16.19 34.23 -10.56
N LEU A 439 -15.26 34.62 -9.68
CA LEU A 439 -14.15 35.52 -10.02
C LEU A 439 -13.24 34.78 -11.00
N TYR A 440 -13.36 35.12 -12.28
CA TYR A 440 -12.69 34.48 -13.40
C TYR A 440 -11.19 34.81 -13.39
N ASP A 441 -10.33 33.79 -13.32
CA ASP A 441 -8.88 33.92 -13.52
C ASP A 441 -8.54 33.68 -15.01
N PRO A 442 -8.17 34.72 -15.78
CA PRO A 442 -7.94 34.61 -17.22
C PRO A 442 -6.71 33.77 -17.61
N ARG A 443 -5.93 33.24 -16.66
CA ARG A 443 -4.77 32.38 -16.99
C ARG A 443 -5.10 30.92 -17.28
N GLN A 444 -6.23 30.38 -16.80
CA GLN A 444 -6.55 28.96 -17.08
C GLN A 444 -7.03 28.70 -18.52
N GLN A 445 -7.56 29.72 -19.21
CA GLN A 445 -8.11 29.55 -20.54
C GLN A 445 -7.03 29.27 -21.62
N TYR A 446 -5.80 29.73 -21.41
CA TYR A 446 -4.69 29.50 -22.36
C TYR A 446 -4.19 28.05 -22.38
N ILE A 447 -4.30 27.32 -21.25
CA ILE A 447 -3.81 25.93 -21.16
C ILE A 447 -4.75 24.98 -21.92
N TYR A 448 -6.07 25.18 -21.83
CA TYR A 448 -7.05 24.35 -22.54
C TYR A 448 -6.99 24.54 -24.07
N GLN A 449 -6.69 25.75 -24.54
CA GLN A 449 -6.60 26.00 -25.98
C GLN A 449 -5.32 25.40 -26.60
N GLN A 450 -4.24 25.28 -25.83
CA GLN A 450 -3.00 24.65 -26.32
C GLN A 450 -3.12 23.12 -26.40
N GLN A 451 -3.93 22.51 -25.52
CA GLN A 451 -4.13 21.06 -25.52
C GLN A 451 -4.99 20.58 -26.71
N GLN A 452 -6.03 21.33 -27.11
CA GLN A 452 -6.84 20.97 -28.28
C GLN A 452 -6.06 21.07 -29.61
N LEU A 453 -5.07 21.97 -29.71
CA LEU A 453 -4.27 22.09 -30.93
C LEU A 453 -3.33 20.89 -31.14
N GLN A 454 -2.94 20.21 -30.07
CA GLN A 454 -2.04 19.04 -30.15
C GLN A 454 -2.79 17.76 -30.53
N GLU A 455 -4.06 17.59 -30.10
CA GLU A 455 -4.88 16.44 -30.51
C GLU A 455 -5.28 16.51 -31.99
N GLN A 456 -5.46 17.70 -32.56
CA GLN A 456 -5.85 17.83 -33.96
C GLN A 456 -4.73 17.44 -34.95
N GLN A 457 -3.45 17.52 -34.55
CA GLN A 457 -2.34 17.03 -35.39
C GLN A 457 -2.20 15.50 -35.37
N GLN A 458 -2.70 14.80 -34.34
CA GLN A 458 -2.53 13.34 -34.24
C GLN A 458 -3.59 12.54 -35.03
N GLN A 459 -4.77 13.12 -35.29
CA GLN A 459 -5.80 12.45 -36.10
C GLN A 459 -5.56 12.49 -37.61
N GLY A 460 -4.65 13.35 -38.10
CA GLY A 460 -4.34 13.47 -39.53
C GLY A 460 -3.53 12.31 -40.12
N LEU A 461 -2.95 11.43 -39.31
CA LEU A 461 -2.04 10.36 -39.79
C LEU A 461 -2.66 8.97 -39.90
N TYR A 462 -3.94 8.78 -39.53
CA TYR A 462 -4.59 7.45 -39.56
C TYR A 462 -5.60 7.23 -40.71
N GLN A 463 -5.73 8.16 -41.66
CA GLN A 463 -6.78 8.08 -42.70
C GLN A 463 -6.31 7.78 -44.13
N ILE A 464 -5.17 7.11 -44.32
CA ILE A 464 -4.76 6.57 -45.63
C ILE A 464 -4.37 5.10 -45.47
N SER A 465 -5.37 4.20 -45.52
CA SER A 465 -5.29 2.91 -46.22
C SER A 465 -6.51 2.04 -45.87
N GLN A 466 -7.64 2.23 -46.56
CA GLN A 466 -8.58 1.13 -46.82
C GLN A 466 -9.27 1.38 -48.17
N GLN A 467 -8.62 0.95 -49.24
CA GLN A 467 -9.28 0.75 -50.53
C GLN A 467 -9.92 -0.63 -50.56
N GLN A 468 -11.21 -0.62 -50.91
CA GLN A 468 -12.11 -1.76 -50.99
C GLN A 468 -11.72 -2.71 -52.14
N GLN A 469 -11.73 -4.01 -51.88
CA GLN A 469 -11.74 -5.06 -52.90
C GLN A 469 -13.14 -5.72 -52.93
N PRO A 470 -13.79 -5.83 -54.10
CA PRO A 470 -15.09 -6.48 -54.21
C PRO A 470 -14.94 -8.01 -54.19
N TYR A 471 -15.72 -8.65 -53.32
CA TYR A 471 -15.78 -10.10 -53.17
C TYR A 471 -16.71 -10.69 -54.23
N ASN A 472 -16.16 -11.52 -55.14
CA ASN A 472 -16.90 -12.23 -56.18
C ASN A 472 -17.12 -13.69 -55.76
N HIS A 473 -18.37 -14.13 -55.85
CA HIS A 473 -18.83 -15.47 -55.48
C HIS A 473 -18.97 -16.30 -56.77
N ASN A 474 -18.10 -17.29 -57.01
CA ASN A 474 -18.44 -18.58 -57.64
C ASN A 474 -17.22 -19.50 -57.97
N GLN A 475 -17.46 -20.81 -57.74
CA GLN A 475 -16.90 -22.01 -58.39
C GLN A 475 -15.55 -22.64 -57.94
N ALA A 476 -15.70 -23.81 -57.31
CA ALA A 476 -15.17 -25.14 -57.69
C ALA A 476 -13.64 -25.43 -57.75
N THR A 477 -13.23 -26.33 -56.85
CA THR A 477 -12.21 -27.41 -56.98
C THR A 477 -10.93 -27.15 -57.79
N SER A 478 -9.81 -26.98 -57.09
CA SER A 478 -8.59 -27.81 -57.25
C SER A 478 -7.54 -27.43 -56.20
N GLN A 479 -6.79 -28.42 -55.74
CA GLN A 479 -5.68 -28.24 -54.79
C GLN A 479 -4.56 -27.42 -55.46
N GLN A 480 -4.13 -26.32 -54.85
CA GLN A 480 -2.83 -25.74 -55.10
C GLN A 480 -2.12 -25.33 -53.81
N VAL A 481 -0.84 -25.67 -53.79
CA VAL A 481 0.15 -25.42 -52.75
C VAL A 481 0.38 -23.92 -52.61
N TYR A 482 0.18 -23.40 -51.40
CA TYR A 482 0.43 -22.00 -51.05
C TYR A 482 1.92 -21.77 -50.79
N ILE A 483 2.53 -20.88 -51.58
CA ILE A 483 3.87 -20.33 -51.36
C ILE A 483 3.68 -18.90 -50.82
N PRO A 484 4.23 -18.54 -49.64
CA PRO A 484 4.06 -17.20 -49.08
C PRO A 484 4.81 -16.14 -49.90
N PRO A 485 4.23 -14.94 -50.11
CA PRO A 485 4.87 -13.87 -50.85
C PRO A 485 6.02 -13.24 -50.05
N GLN A 486 7.15 -13.03 -50.72
CA GLN A 486 8.26 -12.22 -50.22
C GLN A 486 7.81 -10.75 -50.11
N GLN A 487 7.99 -10.18 -48.92
CA GLN A 487 7.79 -8.76 -48.68
C GLN A 487 8.91 -7.96 -49.36
N GLN A 488 8.53 -7.02 -50.22
CA GLN A 488 9.41 -5.99 -50.74
C GLN A 488 9.82 -5.05 -49.61
N GLN A 489 11.12 -4.98 -49.34
CA GLN A 489 11.71 -3.99 -48.45
C GLN A 489 11.57 -2.60 -49.06
N VAL A 490 10.84 -1.73 -48.37
CA VAL A 490 10.84 -0.28 -48.64
C VAL A 490 12.14 0.30 -48.10
N GLN A 491 12.96 0.86 -48.99
CA GLN A 491 14.20 1.55 -48.66
C GLN A 491 13.92 2.80 -47.83
N GLN A 492 14.53 2.90 -46.64
CA GLN A 492 14.67 4.16 -45.90
C GLN A 492 16.01 4.83 -46.28
N PRO A 493 16.06 6.17 -46.32
CA PRO A 493 17.28 6.91 -46.65
C PRO A 493 18.31 6.80 -45.51
N GLN A 494 19.53 6.39 -45.86
CA GLN A 494 20.65 6.26 -44.92
C GLN A 494 21.26 7.63 -44.57
N ILE A 495 21.39 7.89 -43.26
CA ILE A 495 22.34 8.86 -42.71
C ILE A 495 23.57 8.08 -42.26
N PHE A 496 24.72 8.50 -42.78
CA PHE A 496 26.02 7.85 -42.68
C PHE A 496 26.67 8.19 -41.32
N ILE A 497 26.87 7.21 -40.45
CA ILE A 497 27.84 7.29 -39.35
C ILE A 497 28.55 5.95 -39.28
N GLY A 498 29.85 5.95 -39.62
CA GLY A 498 30.66 4.74 -39.66
C GLY A 498 31.14 4.34 -38.28
N GLN A 499 30.95 3.08 -37.91
CA GLN A 499 31.90 2.30 -37.11
C GLN A 499 31.83 0.82 -37.51
N GLN A 500 33.00 0.20 -37.53
CA GLN A 500 33.26 -1.16 -38.02
C GLN A 500 32.60 -2.22 -37.13
N GLN A 501 31.92 -3.19 -37.72
CA GLN A 501 31.47 -4.40 -37.04
C GLN A 501 32.10 -5.64 -37.68
N HIS A 502 32.74 -6.46 -36.84
CA HIS A 502 33.17 -7.81 -37.17
C HIS A 502 31.95 -8.71 -37.37
N VAL A 503 31.91 -9.39 -38.52
CA VAL A 503 30.89 -10.37 -38.89
C VAL A 503 31.20 -11.69 -38.19
N TYR A 504 30.30 -12.16 -37.32
CA TYR A 504 30.28 -13.53 -36.80
C TYR A 504 29.17 -14.30 -37.52
N THR A 505 29.54 -15.36 -38.25
CA THR A 505 28.64 -16.32 -38.89
C THR A 505 28.35 -17.48 -37.94
N PRO A 506 27.09 -17.77 -37.57
CA PRO A 506 26.76 -18.97 -36.81
C PRO A 506 26.73 -20.22 -37.72
N PRO A 507 27.12 -21.41 -37.22
CA PRO A 507 27.05 -22.65 -37.98
C PRO A 507 25.62 -23.18 -38.08
N THR A 508 25.23 -23.50 -39.32
CA THR A 508 24.00 -24.20 -39.70
C THR A 508 24.00 -25.63 -39.16
N LEU A 509 23.06 -25.96 -38.26
CA LEU A 509 22.80 -27.33 -37.83
C LEU A 509 21.74 -27.97 -38.74
N ILE A 510 22.12 -29.08 -39.36
CA ILE A 510 21.28 -29.94 -40.20
C ILE A 510 20.36 -30.77 -39.28
N PRO A 511 19.04 -30.83 -39.52
CA PRO A 511 18.17 -31.71 -38.75
C PRO A 511 18.30 -33.17 -39.22
N GLN A 512 18.77 -34.06 -38.33
CA GLN A 512 18.66 -35.50 -38.50
C GLN A 512 17.22 -35.96 -38.20
N GLN A 513 16.59 -36.62 -39.17
CA GLN A 513 15.34 -37.37 -38.99
C GLN A 513 15.58 -38.58 -38.07
N ARG A 514 14.87 -38.67 -36.94
CA ARG A 514 14.73 -39.93 -36.18
C ARG A 514 13.48 -40.67 -36.62
N GLN A 515 13.65 -41.95 -36.94
CA GLN A 515 12.60 -42.94 -37.15
C GLN A 515 11.82 -43.22 -35.86
N PRO A 516 10.51 -43.58 -35.96
CA PRO A 516 9.72 -44.02 -34.81
C PRO A 516 10.06 -45.46 -34.43
N GLN A 517 10.45 -45.68 -33.16
CA GLN A 517 10.53 -47.01 -32.54
C GLN A 517 9.22 -47.32 -31.80
N VAL A 518 8.74 -48.53 -32.03
CA VAL A 518 7.55 -49.15 -31.43
C VAL A 518 7.82 -49.45 -29.96
N ALA A 519 6.99 -48.92 -29.06
CA ALA A 519 7.04 -49.26 -27.64
C ALA A 519 6.30 -50.59 -27.38
N GLN A 520 7.03 -51.59 -26.90
CA GLN A 520 6.48 -52.80 -26.29
C GLN A 520 5.94 -52.46 -24.89
N GLN A 521 4.72 -52.91 -24.60
CA GLN A 521 4.11 -52.89 -23.28
C GLN A 521 4.79 -53.94 -22.38
N GLU A 522 5.30 -53.49 -21.23
CA GLU A 522 5.75 -54.35 -20.13
C GLU A 522 4.79 -54.15 -18.92
N PRO A 523 4.38 -55.23 -18.23
CA PRO A 523 3.31 -55.18 -17.24
C PRO A 523 3.77 -54.66 -15.86
N SER A 524 2.89 -53.89 -15.24
CA SER A 524 3.03 -53.28 -13.92
C SER A 524 3.27 -54.29 -12.78
N PRO A 525 4.17 -54.01 -11.81
CA PRO A 525 4.24 -54.77 -10.57
C PRO A 525 3.16 -54.33 -9.58
N VAL A 526 2.48 -55.34 -9.03
CA VAL A 526 1.51 -55.26 -7.92
C VAL A 526 2.23 -54.83 -6.65
N ILE A 527 1.86 -53.68 -6.08
CA ILE A 527 2.28 -53.27 -4.73
C ILE A 527 1.26 -53.80 -3.72
N TYR A 528 1.72 -54.71 -2.85
CA TYR A 528 1.00 -55.18 -1.67
C TYR A 528 0.95 -54.06 -0.61
N ASN A 529 -0.25 -53.63 -0.24
CA ASN A 529 -0.47 -52.80 0.94
C ASN A 529 -0.51 -53.69 2.19
N HIS A 530 0.55 -53.64 3.00
CA HIS A 530 0.55 -54.17 4.36
C HIS A 530 -0.16 -53.19 5.29
N TYR A 531 -1.40 -53.54 5.68
CA TYR A 531 -2.11 -52.94 6.80
C TYR A 531 -1.45 -53.39 8.12
N ASN A 532 -0.87 -52.46 8.88
CA ASN A 532 -0.53 -52.68 10.28
C ASN A 532 -1.64 -52.12 11.16
N ASN A 533 -2.38 -53.04 11.78
CA ASN A 533 -3.27 -52.77 12.91
C ASN A 533 -2.42 -52.46 14.15
N ALA A 534 -2.56 -51.25 14.69
CA ALA A 534 -2.22 -50.96 16.07
C ALA A 534 -3.52 -50.67 16.83
N GLN A 535 -3.79 -51.52 17.81
CA GLN A 535 -4.92 -51.47 18.73
C GLN A 535 -4.93 -50.14 19.50
N SER A 536 -6.09 -49.47 19.51
CA SER A 536 -6.43 -48.45 20.50
C SER A 536 -7.76 -48.82 21.12
N SER A 537 -7.70 -48.99 22.43
CA SER A 537 -8.74 -49.45 23.35
C SER A 537 -10.02 -48.61 23.27
N SER A 538 -11.15 -49.32 23.25
CA SER A 538 -12.49 -48.77 23.41
C SER A 538 -12.71 -48.30 24.86
N VAL A 539 -13.05 -47.03 25.03
CA VAL A 539 -13.70 -46.51 26.25
C VAL A 539 -15.13 -46.12 25.87
N GLN A 540 -16.06 -46.69 26.63
CA GLN A 540 -17.51 -46.52 26.52
C GLN A 540 -17.91 -45.04 26.62
N SER A 541 -18.63 -44.53 25.63
CA SER A 541 -19.39 -43.29 25.75
C SER A 541 -20.76 -43.58 26.37
N VAL A 542 -20.91 -43.17 27.63
CA VAL A 542 -22.18 -43.13 28.34
C VAL A 542 -22.95 -41.90 27.86
N SER A 543 -24.17 -42.15 27.36
CA SER A 543 -25.21 -41.17 27.07
C SER A 543 -25.63 -40.45 28.34
N VAL A 544 -25.52 -39.11 28.38
CA VAL A 544 -26.18 -38.29 29.41
C VAL A 544 -26.77 -37.02 28.80
N GLY A 545 -28.10 -37.00 28.87
CA GLY A 545 -29.10 -35.93 28.81
C GLY A 545 -28.70 -34.44 28.77
N SER A 546 -29.48 -33.72 27.96
CA SER A 546 -29.77 -32.29 28.01
C SER A 546 -30.20 -31.81 29.41
N PRO A 547 -29.97 -30.52 29.71
CA PRO A 547 -31.02 -29.67 30.26
C PRO A 547 -31.08 -28.32 29.51
N ALA A 548 -32.26 -27.90 29.02
CA ALA A 548 -33.33 -27.22 29.74
C ALA A 548 -33.04 -25.73 30.03
N ASN A 549 -33.81 -24.90 29.31
CA ASN A 549 -33.98 -23.47 29.49
C ASN A 549 -34.25 -23.07 30.96
N SER A 550 -33.64 -21.97 31.39
CA SER A 550 -34.24 -21.11 32.41
C SER A 550 -33.92 -19.64 32.12
N ASN A 551 -34.96 -18.91 31.72
CA ASN A 551 -35.03 -17.46 31.78
C ASN A 551 -35.05 -17.04 33.25
N THR A 552 -34.15 -16.16 33.65
CA THR A 552 -34.30 -15.39 34.89
C THR A 552 -34.16 -13.91 34.58
N LEU A 553 -35.30 -13.22 34.68
CA LEU A 553 -35.42 -11.78 34.78
C LEU A 553 -34.67 -11.30 36.03
N TYR A 554 -33.69 -10.41 35.86
CA TYR A 554 -33.24 -9.53 36.93
C TYR A 554 -33.81 -8.14 36.71
N SER A 555 -34.74 -7.78 37.58
CA SER A 555 -35.14 -6.40 37.85
C SER A 555 -34.18 -5.86 38.91
N ALA A 556 -33.54 -4.73 38.63
CA ALA A 556 -32.78 -3.97 39.60
C ALA A 556 -33.15 -2.49 39.50
N SER A 557 -33.44 -1.96 40.67
CA SER A 557 -34.06 -0.70 41.03
C SER A 557 -33.18 0.53 40.80
N ASN A 558 -33.85 1.65 40.54
CA ASN A 558 -33.37 3.01 40.71
C ASN A 558 -32.62 3.20 42.04
N ASN A 559 -31.46 3.84 42.01
CA ASN A 559 -31.16 4.87 43.01
C ASN A 559 -30.15 5.92 42.51
N THR A 560 -30.51 7.14 42.85
CA THR A 560 -29.98 8.43 42.41
C THR A 560 -28.88 8.88 43.36
N THR A 561 -27.73 9.32 42.85
CA THR A 561 -26.84 10.24 43.58
C THR A 561 -26.17 11.16 42.57
N GLY A 562 -26.59 12.43 42.59
CA GLY A 562 -25.98 13.51 41.82
C GLY A 562 -24.65 13.94 42.42
N THR A 563 -23.73 14.36 41.55
CA THR A 563 -22.54 15.12 41.92
C THR A 563 -22.38 16.29 40.97
N GLU A 564 -22.11 17.44 41.57
CA GLU A 564 -22.06 18.79 41.00
C GLU A 564 -20.84 18.99 40.08
N TYR A 565 -21.03 19.79 39.02
CA TYR A 565 -19.95 20.35 38.21
C TYR A 565 -19.64 21.78 38.67
N PRO A 566 -18.37 22.17 38.86
CA PRO A 566 -18.01 23.56 39.09
C PRO A 566 -17.81 24.32 37.76
N THR A 567 -18.46 25.48 37.67
CA THR A 567 -18.30 26.48 36.60
C THR A 567 -17.04 27.33 36.82
N SER A 568 -16.25 27.54 35.77
CA SER A 568 -15.12 28.50 35.75
C SER A 568 -15.54 29.88 35.21
N PRO A 569 -14.98 30.99 35.74
CA PRO A 569 -15.36 32.36 35.36
C PRO A 569 -14.53 32.93 34.20
N THR A 570 -15.19 33.73 33.36
CA THR A 570 -14.61 34.54 32.29
C THR A 570 -14.41 36.00 32.74
N THR A 571 -13.22 36.56 32.50
CA THR A 571 -12.98 38.02 32.54
C THR A 571 -12.14 38.45 31.34
N PRO A 572 -12.51 39.53 30.61
CA PRO A 572 -11.68 40.08 29.54
C PRO A 572 -10.87 41.29 30.02
N ILE A 573 -9.60 41.38 29.62
CA ILE A 573 -8.80 42.61 29.71
C ILE A 573 -8.25 42.91 28.32
N THR A 574 -8.58 44.09 27.80
CA THR A 574 -8.13 44.63 26.51
C THR A 574 -7.23 45.82 26.77
N ALA A 575 -6.00 45.79 26.29
CA ALA A 575 -5.18 46.99 26.08
C ALA A 575 -4.22 46.76 24.89
N PRO A 576 -4.14 47.66 23.90
CA PRO A 576 -3.23 47.52 22.77
C PRO A 576 -1.85 48.13 23.07
N LEU A 577 -0.79 47.38 22.75
CA LEU A 577 0.59 47.87 22.69
C LEU A 577 0.91 48.33 21.27
N THR A 578 1.32 49.58 21.12
CA THR A 578 1.84 50.16 19.87
C THR A 578 3.35 49.92 19.76
N LEU A 579 3.79 49.27 18.68
CA LEU A 579 5.20 49.02 18.36
C LEU A 579 5.78 50.22 17.61
N SER A 580 6.98 50.67 17.99
CA SER A 580 7.61 51.88 17.46
C SER A 580 8.20 51.70 16.06
N THR A 581 8.21 52.80 15.31
CA THR A 581 8.64 52.97 13.91
C THR A 581 10.11 52.58 13.65
N GLN A 582 10.91 52.39 14.71
CA GLN A 582 12.34 52.08 14.61
C GLN A 582 12.58 50.61 14.23
N ALA A 583 11.67 49.69 14.59
CA ALA A 583 11.75 48.28 14.21
C ALA A 583 11.46 48.03 12.72
N LEU A 584 10.78 48.97 12.05
CA LEU A 584 10.44 48.84 10.63
C LEU A 584 11.64 49.14 9.72
N HIS A 585 12.62 49.92 10.19
CA HIS A 585 13.74 50.34 9.35
C HIS A 585 14.86 49.30 9.26
N GLU A 586 15.01 48.43 10.27
CA GLU A 586 16.01 47.34 10.26
C GLU A 586 15.60 46.17 9.34
N ILE A 587 14.30 45.91 9.17
CA ILE A 587 13.81 44.78 8.36
C ILE A 587 14.05 45.01 6.85
N GLN A 588 14.09 46.26 6.38
CA GLN A 588 14.31 46.56 4.96
C GLN A 588 15.77 46.42 4.49
N GLN A 589 16.75 46.36 5.40
CA GLN A 589 18.17 46.19 5.04
C GLN A 589 18.56 44.72 4.78
N LEU A 590 17.72 43.76 5.17
CA LEU A 590 18.01 42.32 5.09
C LEU A 590 17.57 41.63 3.78
N TYR A 591 16.93 42.35 2.86
CA TYR A 591 16.52 41.82 1.55
C TYR A 591 17.29 42.49 0.40
N LYS A 592 18.53 42.03 0.16
CA LYS A 592 19.18 42.16 -1.15
C LYS A 592 19.37 40.77 -1.75
N PRO A 593 18.85 40.49 -2.96
CA PRO A 593 19.08 39.22 -3.63
C PRO A 593 20.54 39.09 -4.09
N PRO A 594 21.11 37.87 -4.11
CA PRO A 594 22.49 37.62 -4.51
C PRO A 594 22.69 37.77 -6.03
N PRO A 595 23.89 38.15 -6.50
CA PRO A 595 24.17 38.28 -7.92
C PRO A 595 24.25 36.92 -8.62
N ALA A 596 23.83 36.90 -9.88
CA ALA A 596 23.80 35.71 -10.74
C ALA A 596 25.22 35.17 -11.03
N ASN A 597 25.36 33.85 -10.95
CA ASN A 597 26.63 33.14 -11.16
C ASN A 597 27.00 33.10 -12.67
N PRO A 598 28.28 33.26 -13.05
CA PRO A 598 28.69 33.29 -14.45
C PRO A 598 28.73 31.89 -15.10
N GLN A 599 28.39 31.85 -16.39
CA GLN A 599 28.39 30.66 -17.24
C GLN A 599 29.77 30.02 -17.36
N TYR A 600 29.80 28.69 -17.27
CA TYR A 600 30.98 27.84 -17.47
C TYR A 600 31.08 27.42 -18.95
N THR A 601 32.13 27.83 -19.65
CA THR A 601 32.50 27.32 -20.98
C THR A 601 33.49 26.15 -20.83
N PRO A 602 33.27 25.00 -21.47
CA PRO A 602 34.20 23.88 -21.41
C PRO A 602 35.35 24.04 -22.41
N ASP A 603 36.58 23.92 -21.91
CA ASP A 603 37.81 23.88 -22.70
C ASP A 603 37.96 22.55 -23.47
N THR A 604 38.25 22.67 -24.75
CA THR A 604 38.79 21.62 -25.63
C THR A 604 40.23 21.26 -25.24
N GLN A 605 40.51 19.98 -25.02
CA GLN A 605 41.88 19.45 -24.97
C GLN A 605 42.24 18.67 -26.25
N LYS A 606 43.49 18.87 -26.67
CA LYS A 606 44.25 18.16 -27.69
C LYS A 606 44.70 16.79 -27.21
#